data_AF-A0A350G4F7-F1
#
_entry.id   AF-A0A350G4F7-F1
#
_cell.length_a   1.000
_cell.length_b   1.000
_cell.length_c   1.000
_cell.angle_alpha   90.00
_cell.angle_beta   90.00
_cell.angle_gamma   90.00
#
_symmetry.space_group_name_H-M   'P 1'
#
loop_
_entity.id
_entity.type
_entity.pdbx_description
1 polymer ?
#
loop_
_entity_poly.entity_id
_entity_poly.type
_entity_poly.pdbx_seq_one_letter_code
_entity_poly.pdbx_strand_id
1 'polypeptide(L)'
;MLNKLREPVNSLTHWVGAALALAGLVALLIVGWDTPAKIISLTVYGLSLIAMFSASATYHMVRVKAKALEIFRKVDHSAIYLLIAGTYTPFCVNAFEGFWKWGMLSIIWSLALIGIGVKVFYIRAPRWLNAGIYVVMGWLSVGAAGQMLAVLPAWVF
;
A
#
# COMPACT_ATOMS: atom_id res chain seq x y z
N MET A 1 -8.87 21.84 -19.95
CA MET A 1 -7.75 21.39 -19.08
C MET A 1 -7.37 19.92 -19.27
N LEU A 2 -8.32 19.00 -19.47
CA LEU A 2 -8.05 17.54 -19.54
C LEU A 2 -7.13 17.09 -20.70
N ASN A 3 -7.12 17.80 -21.83
CA ASN A 3 -6.28 17.48 -23.00
C ASN A 3 -4.76 17.54 -22.76
N LYS A 4 -4.30 17.99 -21.58
CA LYS A 4 -2.88 17.98 -21.19
C LYS A 4 -2.44 16.69 -20.48
N LEU A 5 -3.38 15.88 -19.97
CA LEU A 5 -3.07 14.62 -19.26
C LEU A 5 -2.79 13.50 -20.26
N ARG A 6 -1.87 12.57 -19.96
CA ARG A 6 -1.68 11.38 -20.80
C ARG A 6 -2.90 10.46 -20.74
N GLU A 7 -3.36 10.14 -19.54
CA GLU A 7 -4.50 9.26 -19.28
C GLU A 7 -5.43 9.91 -18.22
N PRO A 8 -6.40 10.74 -18.66
CA PRO A 8 -7.12 11.64 -17.76
C PRO A 8 -7.99 10.93 -16.71
N VAL A 9 -8.68 9.84 -17.10
CA VAL A 9 -9.57 9.11 -16.18
C VAL A 9 -8.77 8.43 -15.07
N ASN A 10 -7.71 7.69 -15.43
CA ASN A 10 -6.82 7.02 -14.48
C ASN A 10 -6.14 8.02 -13.54
N SER A 11 -5.69 9.16 -14.09
CA SER A 11 -5.03 10.20 -13.30
C SER A 11 -5.98 10.85 -12.29
N LEU A 12 -7.18 11.24 -12.71
CA LEU A 12 -8.16 11.92 -11.85
C LEU A 12 -8.69 11.01 -10.75
N THR A 13 -9.04 9.77 -11.08
CA THR A 13 -9.53 8.79 -10.09
C THR A 13 -8.49 8.55 -9.00
N HIS A 14 -7.22 8.47 -9.35
CA HIS A 14 -6.15 8.27 -8.37
C HIS A 14 -5.82 9.55 -7.59
N TRP A 15 -5.94 10.74 -8.18
CA TRP A 15 -5.81 11.99 -7.42
C TRP A 15 -6.92 12.15 -6.38
N VAL A 16 -8.16 11.80 -6.74
CA VAL A 16 -9.27 11.74 -5.77
C VAL A 16 -8.96 10.71 -4.68
N GLY A 17 -8.46 9.52 -5.06
CA GLY A 17 -8.00 8.50 -4.12
C GLY A 17 -6.93 9.02 -3.14
N ALA A 18 -5.94 9.78 -3.61
CA ALA A 18 -4.90 10.38 -2.77
C ALA A 18 -5.48 11.39 -1.77
N ALA A 19 -6.42 12.24 -2.19
CA ALA A 19 -7.09 13.20 -1.31
C ALA A 19 -7.95 12.50 -0.26
N LEU A 20 -8.70 11.47 -0.65
CA LEU A 20 -9.48 10.65 0.28
C LEU A 20 -8.58 9.86 1.24
N ALA A 21 -7.43 9.36 0.79
CA ALA A 21 -6.45 8.69 1.64
C ALA A 21 -5.86 9.64 2.69
N LEU A 22 -5.62 10.91 2.35
CA LEU A 22 -5.20 11.93 3.29
C LEU A 22 -6.28 12.20 4.34
N ALA A 23 -7.52 12.43 3.91
CA ALA A 23 -8.65 12.61 4.82
C ALA A 23 -8.86 11.40 5.74
N GLY A 24 -8.73 10.18 5.19
CA GLY A 24 -8.81 8.93 5.93
C GLY A 24 -7.69 8.76 6.96
N LEU A 25 -6.45 9.13 6.62
CA LEU A 25 -5.34 9.15 7.58
C LEU A 25 -5.61 10.11 8.74
N VAL A 26 -6.08 11.33 8.44
CA VAL A 26 -6.44 12.31 9.48
C VAL A 26 -7.53 11.74 10.39
N ALA A 27 -8.59 11.16 9.81
CA ALA A 27 -9.66 10.53 10.59
C ALA A 27 -9.16 9.38 11.47
N LEU A 28 -8.29 8.51 10.94
CA LEU A 28 -7.69 7.41 11.71
C LEU A 28 -6.86 7.93 12.88
N LEU A 29 -6.09 9.01 12.69
CA LEU A 29 -5.27 9.59 13.76
C LEU A 29 -6.11 10.31 14.82
N ILE A 30 -7.24 10.93 14.45
CA ILE A 30 -8.18 11.53 15.42
C ILE A 30 -8.79 10.46 16.33
N VAL A 31 -9.04 9.25 15.82
CA VAL A 31 -9.65 8.15 16.59
C VAL A 31 -8.62 7.27 17.29
N GLY A 32 -7.42 7.11 16.72
CA GLY A 32 -6.40 6.14 17.13
C GLY A 32 -5.15 6.73 17.78
N TRP A 33 -5.28 7.81 18.55
CA TRP A 33 -4.16 8.53 19.17
C TRP A 33 -3.77 8.04 20.58
N ASP A 34 -4.36 6.94 21.05
CA ASP A 34 -4.20 6.44 22.42
C ASP A 34 -2.78 5.97 22.76
N THR A 35 -2.02 5.44 21.79
CA THR A 35 -0.64 5.00 22.03
C THR A 35 0.30 5.37 20.89
N PRO A 36 1.61 5.61 21.17
CA PRO A 36 2.60 5.89 20.12
C PRO A 36 2.69 4.79 19.06
N ALA A 37 2.60 3.51 19.48
CA ALA A 37 2.66 2.38 18.56
C ALA A 37 1.49 2.40 17.56
N LYS A 38 0.27 2.70 18.03
CA LYS A 38 -0.90 2.79 17.19
C LYS A 38 -0.81 3.96 16.22
N ILE A 39 -0.42 5.14 16.69
CA ILE A 39 -0.17 6.33 15.85
C ILE A 39 0.81 5.98 14.72
N ILE A 40 1.99 5.45 15.05
CA ILE A 40 3.03 5.10 14.07
C ILE A 40 2.47 4.09 13.05
N SER A 41 1.80 3.04 13.50
CA SER A 41 1.28 2.01 12.61
C SER A 41 0.19 2.51 11.65
N LEU A 42 -0.70 3.41 12.11
CA LEU A 42 -1.73 4.05 11.29
C LEU A 42 -1.13 5.05 10.32
N THR A 43 -0.11 5.80 10.75
CA THR A 43 0.66 6.70 9.88
C THR A 43 1.35 5.94 8.76
N VAL A 44 2.00 4.81 9.06
CA VAL A 44 2.64 3.96 8.05
C VAL A 44 1.63 3.49 7.00
N TYR A 45 0.46 3.02 7.43
CA TYR A 45 -0.63 2.67 6.51
C TYR A 45 -1.07 3.86 5.66
N GLY A 46 -1.47 4.97 6.27
CA GLY A 46 -2.01 6.11 5.55
C GLY A 46 -1.00 6.75 4.58
N LEU A 47 0.27 6.90 4.99
CA LEU A 47 1.32 7.41 4.11
C LEU A 47 1.58 6.47 2.94
N SER A 48 1.55 5.15 3.15
CA SER A 48 1.71 4.20 2.04
C SER A 48 0.57 4.28 1.02
N LEU A 49 -0.67 4.49 1.49
CA LEU A 49 -1.86 4.65 0.65
C LEU A 49 -1.82 5.96 -0.15
N ILE A 50 -1.47 7.07 0.51
CA ILE A 50 -1.27 8.36 -0.15
C ILE A 50 -0.16 8.26 -1.20
N ALA A 51 0.97 7.63 -0.86
CA ALA A 51 2.10 7.45 -1.77
C ALA A 51 1.70 6.63 -3.00
N MET A 52 0.97 5.53 -2.82
CA MET A 52 0.48 4.68 -3.91
C MET A 52 -0.43 5.45 -4.87
N PHE A 53 -1.47 6.10 -4.35
CA PHE A 53 -2.37 6.88 -5.20
C PHE A 53 -1.67 8.06 -5.87
N SER A 54 -0.79 8.78 -5.16
CA SER A 54 -0.05 9.92 -5.73
C SER A 54 0.93 9.51 -6.81
N ALA A 55 1.67 8.42 -6.59
CA ALA A 55 2.59 7.86 -7.58
C ALA A 55 1.84 7.46 -8.86
N SER A 56 0.71 6.80 -8.68
CA SER A 56 -0.11 6.32 -9.79
C SER A 56 -0.80 7.45 -10.55
N ALA A 57 -1.38 8.41 -9.85
CA ALA A 57 -1.96 9.61 -10.43
C ALA A 57 -0.94 10.39 -11.25
N THR A 58 0.28 10.52 -10.72
CA THR A 58 1.40 11.18 -11.41
C THR A 58 1.83 10.40 -12.64
N TYR A 59 1.98 9.08 -12.54
CA TYR A 59 2.34 8.22 -13.67
C TYR A 59 1.35 8.37 -14.83
N HIS A 60 0.05 8.41 -14.57
CA HIS A 60 -0.99 8.58 -15.60
C HIS A 60 -1.15 10.03 -16.08
N MET A 61 -0.74 11.02 -15.28
CA MET A 61 -0.78 12.44 -15.62
C MET A 61 0.29 12.81 -16.65
N VAL A 62 1.55 12.42 -16.40
CA VAL A 62 2.72 13.02 -17.06
C VAL A 62 2.89 12.61 -18.52
N ARG A 63 3.24 13.61 -19.36
CA ARG A 63 3.68 13.44 -20.75
C ARG A 63 5.18 13.75 -20.85
N VAL A 64 6.00 12.72 -20.69
CA VAL A 64 7.47 12.82 -20.66
C VAL A 64 8.10 11.82 -21.64
N LYS A 65 9.39 11.98 -21.93
CA LYS A 65 10.16 11.04 -22.76
C LYS A 65 10.14 9.64 -22.13
N ALA A 66 10.29 8.60 -22.98
CA ALA A 66 10.18 7.20 -22.57
C ALA A 66 11.04 6.82 -21.35
N LYS A 67 12.28 7.31 -21.26
CA LYS A 67 13.17 7.04 -20.10
C LYS A 67 12.60 7.57 -18.79
N ALA A 68 12.09 8.81 -18.78
CA ALA A 68 11.49 9.40 -17.59
C ALA A 68 10.15 8.71 -17.25
N LEU A 69 9.37 8.33 -18.26
CA LEU A 69 8.13 7.60 -18.07
C LEU A 69 8.35 6.24 -17.40
N GLU A 70 9.45 5.57 -17.74
CA GLU A 70 9.85 4.31 -17.12
C GLU A 70 10.15 4.48 -15.62
N ILE A 71 10.72 5.60 -15.19
CA ILE A 71 10.95 5.92 -13.78
C ILE A 71 9.61 6.05 -13.04
N PHE A 72 8.67 6.85 -13.56
CA PHE A 72 7.34 6.98 -12.95
C PHE A 72 6.62 5.63 -12.86
N ARG A 73 6.76 4.77 -13.87
CA ARG A 73 6.21 3.41 -13.85
C ARG A 73 6.85 2.54 -12.76
N LYS A 74 8.17 2.65 -12.54
CA LYS A 74 8.84 1.94 -11.44
C LYS A 74 8.31 2.39 -10.09
N VAL A 75 8.16 3.70 -9.89
CA VAL A 75 7.63 4.28 -8.64
C VAL A 75 6.19 3.83 -8.40
N ASP A 76 5.31 3.96 -9.40
CA ASP A 76 3.91 3.52 -9.35
C ASP A 76 3.78 2.03 -8.96
N HIS A 77 4.51 1.15 -9.65
CA HIS A 77 4.47 -0.28 -9.33
C HIS A 77 5.10 -0.61 -7.97
N SER A 78 6.16 0.10 -7.57
CA SER A 78 6.82 -0.10 -6.27
C SER A 78 5.91 0.30 -5.11
N ALA A 79 5.08 1.33 -5.31
CA ALA A 79 4.18 1.80 -4.29
C ALA A 79 3.07 0.77 -3.94
N ILE A 80 2.76 -0.17 -4.83
CA ILE A 80 1.86 -1.30 -4.53
C ILE A 80 2.47 -2.21 -3.47
N TYR A 81 3.75 -2.58 -3.59
CA TYR A 81 4.45 -3.37 -2.58
C TYR A 81 4.47 -2.66 -1.22
N LEU A 82 4.74 -1.35 -1.24
CA LEU A 82 4.74 -0.52 -0.03
C LEU A 82 3.36 -0.48 0.62
N LEU A 83 2.29 -0.30 -0.16
CA LEU A 83 0.92 -0.29 0.34
C LEU A 83 0.50 -1.65 0.92
N ILE A 84 0.90 -2.76 0.30
CA ILE A 84 0.61 -4.09 0.85
C ILE A 84 1.24 -4.21 2.25
N ALA A 85 2.53 -3.91 2.42
CA ALA A 85 3.16 -3.95 3.74
C ALA A 85 2.57 -2.92 4.73
N GLY A 86 2.26 -1.71 4.24
CA GLY A 86 1.61 -0.66 5.02
C GLY A 86 0.25 -1.08 5.57
N THR A 87 -0.55 -1.78 4.76
CA THR A 87 -1.86 -2.32 5.16
C THR A 87 -1.76 -3.31 6.31
N TYR A 88 -0.74 -4.17 6.32
CA TYR A 88 -0.55 -5.17 7.37
C TYR A 88 -0.10 -4.56 8.70
N THR A 89 0.62 -3.44 8.64
CA THR A 89 1.30 -2.85 9.80
C THR A 89 0.35 -2.55 10.98
N PRO A 90 -0.79 -1.84 10.82
CA PRO A 90 -1.69 -1.57 11.93
C PRO A 90 -2.34 -2.84 12.52
N PHE A 91 -2.62 -3.87 11.71
CA PHE A 91 -3.16 -5.13 12.23
C PHE A 91 -2.11 -5.89 13.03
N CYS A 92 -0.91 -6.04 12.49
CA CYS A 92 0.18 -6.73 13.17
C CYS A 92 0.55 -6.02 14.49
N VAL A 93 0.64 -4.69 14.49
CA VAL A 93 1.08 -3.92 15.65
C VAL A 93 0.02 -3.88 16.75
N ASN A 94 -1.26 -3.71 16.40
CA ASN A 94 -2.32 -3.39 17.36
C ASN A 94 -3.28 -4.54 17.66
N ALA A 95 -3.46 -5.51 16.75
CA ALA A 95 -4.43 -6.58 16.91
C ALA A 95 -3.77 -7.95 17.17
N PHE A 96 -2.57 -8.18 16.65
CA PHE A 96 -1.95 -9.50 16.71
C PHE A 96 -0.90 -9.61 17.82
N GLU A 97 -0.64 -10.85 18.24
CA GLU A 97 0.39 -11.18 19.23
C GLU A 97 1.39 -12.23 18.70
N GLY A 98 2.52 -12.37 19.41
CA GLY A 98 3.55 -13.38 19.12
C GLY A 98 4.06 -13.35 17.68
N PHE A 99 4.03 -14.51 17.02
CA PHE A 99 4.46 -14.67 15.62
C PHE A 99 3.61 -13.84 14.64
N TRP A 100 2.30 -13.73 14.87
CA TRP A 100 1.41 -13.00 13.97
C TRP A 100 1.67 -11.49 14.00
N LYS A 101 2.22 -10.97 15.10
CA LYS A 101 2.73 -9.61 15.16
C LYS A 101 4.08 -9.48 14.47
N TRP A 102 5.12 -10.10 15.03
CA TRP A 102 6.49 -9.83 14.63
C TRP A 102 6.91 -10.61 13.38
N GLY A 103 6.55 -11.89 13.30
CA GLY A 103 6.86 -12.75 12.16
C GLY A 103 6.17 -12.27 10.88
N MET A 104 4.85 -12.02 10.93
CA MET A 104 4.10 -11.49 9.78
C MET A 104 4.64 -10.14 9.32
N LEU A 105 4.90 -9.22 10.26
CA LEU A 105 5.43 -7.90 9.94
C LEU A 105 6.81 -8.00 9.27
N SER A 106 7.71 -8.83 9.80
CA SER A 106 9.03 -9.06 9.19
C SER A 106 8.93 -9.68 7.79
N ILE A 107 8.05 -10.68 7.60
CA ILE A 107 7.84 -11.33 6.30
C ILE A 107 7.31 -10.32 5.27
N ILE A 108 6.23 -9.60 5.59
CA ILE A 108 5.57 -8.73 4.61
C ILE A 108 6.47 -7.54 4.21
N TRP A 109 7.21 -6.96 5.16
CA TRP A 109 8.14 -5.87 4.87
C TRP A 109 9.37 -6.37 4.10
N SER A 110 9.89 -7.56 4.40
CA SER A 110 10.99 -8.15 3.64
C SER A 110 10.59 -8.41 2.19
N LEU A 111 9.41 -9.01 1.98
CA LEU A 111 8.86 -9.23 0.63
C LEU A 111 8.61 -7.92 -0.11
N ALA A 112 8.12 -6.89 0.57
CA ALA A 112 7.94 -5.57 -0.04
C ALA A 112 9.27 -4.94 -0.45
N LEU A 113 10.28 -4.95 0.40
CA LEU A 113 11.61 -4.40 0.09
C LEU A 113 12.28 -5.15 -1.06
N ILE A 114 12.20 -6.48 -1.07
CA ILE A 114 12.70 -7.31 -2.17
C ILE A 114 11.93 -6.99 -3.46
N GLY A 115 10.60 -6.93 -3.40
CA GLY A 115 9.74 -6.61 -4.54
C GLY A 115 10.03 -5.23 -5.15
N ILE A 116 10.19 -4.21 -4.30
CA ILE A 116 10.60 -2.87 -4.70
C ILE A 116 11.98 -2.89 -5.37
N GLY A 117 12.96 -3.55 -4.74
CA GLY A 117 14.31 -3.69 -5.30
C GLY A 117 14.28 -4.33 -6.69
N VAL A 118 13.61 -5.48 -6.83
CA VAL A 118 13.43 -6.16 -8.11
C VAL A 118 12.74 -5.25 -9.12
N LYS A 119 11.70 -4.49 -8.73
CA LYS A 119 10.99 -3.59 -9.65
C LYS A 119 11.86 -2.43 -10.15
N VAL A 120 12.71 -1.89 -9.28
CA VAL A 120 13.64 -0.80 -9.61
C VAL A 120 14.69 -1.27 -10.62
N PHE A 121 15.23 -2.49 -10.47
CA PHE A 121 16.25 -3.02 -11.38
C PHE A 121 15.67 -3.72 -12.62
N TYR A 122 14.54 -4.41 -12.50
CA TYR A 122 13.93 -5.25 -13.54
C TYR A 122 12.46 -4.89 -13.79
N ILE A 123 12.23 -3.92 -14.69
CA ILE A 123 10.87 -3.44 -14.95
C ILE A 123 10.04 -4.36 -15.86
N ARG A 124 10.68 -5.13 -16.75
CA ARG A 124 10.05 -5.83 -17.89
C ARG A 124 9.53 -7.24 -17.59
N ALA A 125 9.38 -7.61 -16.32
CA ALA A 125 8.74 -8.88 -15.95
C ALA A 125 7.29 -8.96 -16.50
N PRO A 126 6.80 -10.15 -16.86
CA PRO A 126 5.44 -10.35 -17.34
C PRO A 126 4.40 -9.78 -16.36
N ARG A 127 3.31 -9.22 -16.88
CA ARG A 127 2.25 -8.59 -16.05
C ARG A 127 1.65 -9.57 -15.05
N TRP A 128 1.35 -10.79 -15.49
CA TRP A 128 0.76 -11.84 -14.66
C TRP A 128 1.65 -12.22 -13.48
N LEU A 129 2.98 -12.19 -13.66
CA LEU A 129 3.93 -12.53 -12.61
C LEU A 129 3.89 -11.49 -11.48
N ASN A 130 3.93 -10.19 -11.83
CA ASN A 130 3.83 -9.13 -10.83
C ASN A 130 2.47 -9.19 -10.10
N ALA A 131 1.38 -9.38 -10.84
CA ALA A 131 0.05 -9.52 -10.26
C ALA A 131 -0.04 -10.73 -9.31
N GLY A 132 0.53 -11.88 -9.70
CA GLY A 132 0.60 -13.07 -8.86
C GLY A 132 1.35 -12.83 -7.56
N ILE A 133 2.50 -12.14 -7.61
CA ILE A 133 3.26 -11.78 -6.40
C ILE A 133 2.43 -10.89 -5.47
N TYR A 134 1.74 -9.87 -6.00
CA TYR A 134 0.87 -9.01 -5.20
C TYR A 134 -0.25 -9.79 -4.52
N VAL A 135 -0.89 -10.71 -5.25
CA VAL A 135 -1.96 -11.56 -4.71
C VAL A 135 -1.42 -12.46 -3.62
N VAL A 136 -0.30 -13.14 -3.85
CA VAL A 136 0.33 -14.02 -2.85
C VAL A 136 0.68 -13.22 -1.59
N MET A 137 1.31 -12.06 -1.73
CA MET A 137 1.60 -11.19 -0.59
C MET A 137 0.33 -10.75 0.14
N GLY A 138 -0.71 -10.35 -0.60
CA GLY A 138 -2.00 -9.95 -0.02
C GLY A 138 -2.72 -11.08 0.71
N TRP A 139 -2.56 -12.32 0.28
CA TRP A 139 -3.19 -13.50 0.87
C TRP A 139 -2.51 -14.06 2.11
N LEU A 140 -1.29 -13.61 2.46
CA LEU A 140 -0.67 -14.02 3.72
C LEU A 140 -1.54 -13.69 4.95
N SER A 141 -2.36 -12.64 4.86
CA SER A 141 -3.35 -12.24 5.86
C SER A 141 -4.40 -13.30 6.15
N VAL A 142 -4.72 -14.18 5.20
CA VAL A 142 -5.67 -15.30 5.39
C VAL A 142 -5.16 -16.25 6.47
N GLY A 143 -3.84 -16.45 6.56
CA GLY A 143 -3.25 -17.24 7.64
C GLY A 143 -3.51 -16.64 9.03
N ALA A 144 -3.65 -15.32 9.12
CA ALA A 144 -3.93 -14.60 10.37
C ALA A 144 -5.43 -14.46 10.67
N ALA A 145 -6.32 -15.08 9.88
CA ALA A 145 -7.77 -14.95 10.04
C ALA A 145 -8.25 -15.32 11.45
N GLY A 146 -7.69 -16.38 12.06
CA GLY A 146 -8.05 -16.78 13.42
C GLY A 146 -7.74 -15.72 14.48
N GLN A 147 -6.60 -15.02 14.35
CA GLN A 147 -6.28 -13.89 15.24
C GLN A 147 -7.24 -12.72 15.02
N MET A 148 -7.57 -12.43 13.76
CA MET A 148 -8.51 -11.36 13.44
C MET A 148 -9.89 -11.61 14.07
N LEU A 149 -10.42 -12.84 13.89
CA LEU A 149 -11.72 -13.22 14.45
C LEU A 149 -11.75 -13.16 15.98
N ALA A 150 -10.63 -13.45 16.66
CA ALA A 150 -10.53 -13.41 18.11
C ALA A 150 -10.53 -11.98 18.70
N VAL A 151 -10.12 -10.98 17.91
CA VAL A 151 -9.98 -9.58 18.35
C VAL A 151 -11.19 -8.73 17.95
N LEU A 152 -11.96 -9.17 16.95
CA LEU A 152 -13.14 -8.45 16.51
C LEU A 152 -14.27 -8.53 17.57
N PRO A 153 -14.97 -7.40 17.81
CA PRO A 153 -16.07 -7.39 18.76
C PRO A 153 -17.28 -8.18 18.21
N ALA A 154 -18.09 -8.74 19.13
CA ALA A 154 -19.18 -9.66 18.78
C ALA A 154 -20.24 -9.09 17.82
N TRP A 155 -20.40 -7.76 17.75
CA TRP A 155 -21.36 -7.10 16.84
C TRP A 155 -20.93 -7.09 15.36
N VAL A 156 -19.72 -7.57 15.06
CA VAL A 156 -19.23 -7.74 13.69
C VAL A 156 -19.77 -9.02 13.03
N PHE A 157 -20.36 -9.93 13.82
CA PHE A 157 -20.97 -11.19 13.37
C PHE A 157 -22.48 -11.20 13.62
#